data_AF-A0A351AWZ2-F1
#
_entry.id   AF-A0A351AWZ2-F1
#
_cell.length_a   1.000
_cell.length_b   1.000
_cell.length_c   1.000
_cell.angle_alpha   90.00
_cell.angle_beta   90.00
_cell.angle_gamma   90.00
#
_symmetry.space_group_name_H-M   'P 1'
#
loop_
_entity.id
_entity.type
_entity.pdbx_description
1 polymer ?
#
loop_
_entity_poly.entity_id
_entity_poly.type
_entity_poly.pdbx_seq_one_letter_code
_entity_poly.pdbx_strand_id
1 'polypeptide(L)'
;FVQGVDELPARYTEIIEDELNVKAVRFVKDASAFITYRVKPQLKLLGPRYGKILPKINQYLQGDGIGNAVVAAHAEGRAYEFELEALTVSLNPEDVLVDTVKKEGFASVGDNGVTVVLNTALTDELIEEGYVREIISKIQTMRKEADFVVTDRIIIGVECGENLLAVLDRNSDEIRRTTLADELTFGTPDGYVKEWDINGEKVTLGVKKA
;
A
#
# COMPACT_ATOMS: atom_id res chain seq x y z
N PHE A 1 -5.61 -6.74 -4.68
CA PHE A 1 -6.94 -7.19 -5.15
C PHE A 1 -7.21 -6.59 -6.52
N VAL A 2 -7.87 -7.33 -7.40
CA VAL A 2 -8.17 -6.91 -8.78
C VAL A 2 -9.64 -7.23 -9.09
N GLN A 3 -10.42 -6.25 -9.52
CA GLN A 3 -11.79 -6.40 -10.01
C GLN A 3 -11.85 -6.07 -11.51
N GLY A 4 -12.74 -6.74 -12.23
CA GLY A 4 -12.93 -6.55 -13.68
C GLY A 4 -12.17 -7.56 -14.54
N VAL A 5 -11.40 -8.45 -13.91
CA VAL A 5 -10.70 -9.59 -14.54
C VAL A 5 -10.91 -10.81 -13.65
N ASP A 6 -11.37 -11.92 -14.22
CA ASP A 6 -11.62 -13.15 -13.45
C ASP A 6 -10.32 -13.87 -13.07
N GLU A 7 -9.35 -13.94 -14.00
CA GLU A 7 -8.03 -14.53 -13.78
C GLU A 7 -6.99 -14.00 -14.78
N LEU A 8 -5.72 -14.15 -14.43
CA LEU A 8 -4.59 -13.97 -15.34
C LEU A 8 -3.73 -15.24 -15.33
N PRO A 9 -3.04 -15.58 -16.45
CA PRO A 9 -2.03 -16.64 -16.46
C PRO A 9 -0.98 -16.43 -15.36
N ALA A 10 -0.56 -17.51 -14.69
CA ALA A 10 0.32 -17.47 -13.52
C ALA A 10 1.57 -16.59 -13.71
N ARG A 11 2.23 -16.70 -14.86
CA ARG A 11 3.41 -15.88 -15.21
C ARG A 11 3.20 -14.38 -15.07
N TYR A 12 1.99 -13.87 -15.35
CA TYR A 12 1.70 -12.44 -15.25
C TYR A 12 1.42 -12.04 -13.81
N THR A 13 0.77 -12.92 -13.04
CA THR A 13 0.58 -12.72 -11.61
C THR A 13 1.94 -12.66 -10.89
N GLU A 14 2.86 -13.58 -11.20
CA GLU A 14 4.22 -13.58 -10.64
C GLU A 14 4.97 -12.27 -10.95
N ILE A 15 4.92 -11.80 -12.20
CA ILE A 15 5.51 -10.51 -12.58
C ILE A 15 4.90 -9.36 -11.77
N ILE A 16 3.58 -9.36 -11.56
CA ILE A 16 2.91 -8.31 -10.77
C ILE A 16 3.35 -8.37 -9.31
N GLU A 17 3.46 -9.58 -8.74
CA GLU A 17 3.91 -9.79 -7.35
C GLU A 17 5.32 -9.28 -7.14
N ASP A 18 6.23 -9.58 -8.07
CA ASP A 18 7.62 -9.14 -8.04
C ASP A 18 7.76 -7.62 -8.24
N GLU A 19 7.14 -7.05 -9.28
CA GLU A 19 7.29 -5.63 -9.63
C GLU A 19 6.63 -4.70 -8.62
N LEU A 20 5.49 -5.12 -8.04
CA LEU A 20 4.80 -4.35 -7.00
C LEU A 20 5.25 -4.71 -5.58
N ASN A 21 6.12 -5.71 -5.42
CA ASN A 21 6.56 -6.24 -4.14
C ASN A 21 5.39 -6.55 -3.19
N VAL A 22 4.38 -7.25 -3.73
CA VAL A 22 3.18 -7.65 -2.99
C VAL A 22 3.21 -9.15 -2.71
N LYS A 23 2.69 -9.54 -1.54
CA LYS A 23 2.70 -10.95 -1.13
C LYS A 23 1.76 -11.86 -1.92
N ALA A 24 0.69 -11.30 -2.48
CA ALA A 24 -0.28 -12.05 -3.27
C ALA A 24 -1.17 -11.12 -4.10
N VAL A 25 -1.52 -11.56 -5.30
CA VAL A 25 -2.62 -10.98 -6.09
C VAL A 25 -3.89 -11.82 -5.92
N ARG A 26 -5.02 -11.14 -5.69
CA ARG A 26 -6.33 -11.79 -5.54
C ARG A 26 -7.35 -11.14 -6.47
N PHE A 27 -7.97 -11.93 -7.34
CA PHE A 27 -9.06 -11.49 -8.19
C PHE A 27 -10.38 -11.58 -7.42
N VAL A 28 -11.17 -10.51 -7.46
CA VAL A 28 -12.43 -10.38 -6.72
C VAL A 28 -13.53 -9.92 -7.66
N LYS A 29 -14.73 -10.48 -7.50
CA LYS A 29 -15.92 -10.04 -8.24
C LYS A 29 -16.40 -8.66 -7.78
N ASP A 30 -16.19 -8.37 -6.51
CA ASP A 30 -16.59 -7.12 -5.89
C ASP A 30 -15.48 -6.61 -4.96
N ALA A 31 -14.92 -5.45 -5.28
CA ALA A 31 -13.95 -4.74 -4.47
C ALA A 31 -14.59 -3.69 -3.55
N SER A 32 -15.93 -3.58 -3.51
CA SER A 32 -16.68 -2.65 -2.64
C SER A 32 -16.31 -2.75 -1.15
N ALA A 33 -15.80 -3.90 -0.70
CA ALA A 33 -15.27 -4.08 0.65
C ALA A 33 -14.02 -3.22 0.94
N PHE A 34 -13.26 -2.86 -0.10
CA PHE A 34 -11.95 -2.20 -0.05
C PHE A 34 -11.94 -0.78 -0.64
N ILE A 35 -12.98 -0.40 -1.37
CA ILE A 35 -13.17 0.94 -1.94
C ILE A 35 -14.41 1.58 -1.32
N THR A 36 -14.44 2.91 -1.31
CA THR A 36 -15.65 3.66 -1.01
C THR A 36 -15.96 4.54 -2.20
N TYR A 37 -17.23 4.85 -2.44
CA TYR A 37 -17.62 5.74 -3.51
C TYR A 37 -17.89 7.12 -2.95
N ARG A 38 -17.36 8.15 -3.62
CA ARG A 38 -17.80 9.53 -3.42
C ARG A 38 -18.70 9.90 -4.56
N VAL A 39 -19.88 10.39 -4.22
CA VAL A 39 -20.89 10.77 -5.19
C VAL A 39 -21.03 12.29 -5.18
N LYS A 40 -21.05 12.88 -6.37
CA LYS A 40 -21.31 14.31 -6.58
C LYS A 40 -22.57 14.47 -7.44
N PRO A 41 -23.39 15.50 -7.19
CA PRO A 41 -24.55 15.76 -8.03
C PRO A 41 -24.14 16.22 -9.44
N GLN A 42 -24.81 15.74 -10.49
CA GLN A 42 -24.72 16.31 -11.83
C GLN A 42 -25.44 17.67 -11.86
N LEU A 43 -24.68 18.74 -11.71
CA LEU A 43 -25.22 20.10 -11.59
C LEU A 43 -26.11 20.51 -12.77
N LYS A 44 -25.80 20.01 -13.98
CA LYS A 44 -26.59 20.30 -15.20
C LYS A 44 -27.99 19.70 -15.15
N LEU A 45 -28.14 18.51 -14.58
CA LEU A 45 -29.41 17.78 -14.52
C LEU A 45 -30.20 18.12 -13.25
N LEU A 46 -29.51 18.21 -12.11
CA LEU A 46 -30.14 18.43 -10.81
C LEU A 46 -30.39 19.92 -10.49
N GLY A 47 -29.69 20.85 -11.14
CA GLY A 47 -29.89 22.29 -10.97
C GLY A 47 -31.33 22.74 -11.22
N PRO A 48 -31.93 22.41 -12.38
CA PRO A 48 -33.33 22.72 -12.66
C PRO A 48 -34.34 22.04 -11.73
N ARG A 49 -34.03 20.83 -11.23
CA ARG A 49 -34.94 20.02 -10.40
C ARG A 49 -34.95 20.47 -8.93
N TYR A 50 -33.78 20.69 -8.35
CA TYR A 50 -33.62 20.90 -6.91
C TYR A 50 -33.13 22.30 -6.53
N GLY A 51 -32.65 23.11 -7.49
CA GLY A 51 -32.36 24.53 -7.33
C GLY A 51 -31.66 24.89 -6.02
N LYS A 52 -32.39 25.58 -5.13
CA LYS A 52 -31.89 26.07 -3.82
C LYS A 52 -31.49 24.97 -2.84
N ILE A 53 -31.97 23.74 -3.02
CA ILE A 53 -31.71 22.59 -2.14
C ILE A 53 -30.44 21.84 -2.57
N LEU A 54 -29.96 22.07 -3.80
CA LEU A 54 -28.79 21.39 -4.37
C LEU A 54 -27.52 21.44 -3.50
N PRO A 55 -27.17 22.55 -2.82
CA PRO A 55 -26.03 22.57 -1.90
C PRO A 55 -26.17 21.59 -0.73
N LYS A 56 -27.40 21.40 -0.22
CA LYS A 56 -27.70 20.48 0.89
C LYS A 56 -27.68 19.02 0.43
N ILE A 57 -28.15 18.75 -0.80
CA ILE A 57 -27.97 17.44 -1.45
C ILE A 57 -26.49 17.12 -1.57
N ASN A 58 -25.67 18.06 -2.04
CA ASN A 58 -24.23 17.86 -2.15
C ASN A 58 -23.59 17.55 -0.79
N GLN A 59 -23.99 18.26 0.27
CA GLN A 59 -23.50 18.00 1.63
C GLN A 59 -23.92 16.62 2.14
N TYR A 60 -25.18 16.22 1.94
CA TYR A 60 -25.67 14.88 2.29
C TYR A 60 -24.86 13.78 1.58
N LEU A 61 -24.56 13.97 0.29
CA LEU A 61 -23.76 13.03 -0.49
C LEU A 61 -22.29 12.91 -0.05
N GLN A 62 -21.78 13.85 0.76
CA GLN A 62 -20.46 13.72 1.40
C GLN A 62 -20.48 12.89 2.69
N GLY A 63 -21.66 12.45 3.16
CA GLY A 63 -21.78 11.63 4.36
C GLY A 63 -21.11 10.26 4.21
N ASP A 64 -20.58 9.75 5.31
CA ASP A 64 -19.90 8.44 5.33
C ASP A 64 -20.86 7.33 4.90
N GLY A 65 -20.41 6.49 3.96
CA GLY A 65 -21.18 5.37 3.42
C GLY A 65 -22.30 5.74 2.44
N ILE A 66 -22.65 7.02 2.28
CA ILE A 66 -23.74 7.45 1.38
C ILE A 66 -23.42 7.11 -0.07
N GLY A 67 -22.20 7.36 -0.53
CA GLY A 67 -21.85 7.05 -1.91
C GLY A 67 -21.92 5.55 -2.22
N ASN A 68 -21.58 4.68 -1.25
CA ASN A 68 -21.76 3.23 -1.41
C ASN A 68 -23.23 2.85 -1.54
N ALA A 69 -24.09 3.45 -0.71
CA ALA A 69 -25.53 3.18 -0.76
C ALA A 69 -26.16 3.66 -2.08
N VAL A 70 -25.69 4.79 -2.63
CA VAL A 70 -26.11 5.28 -3.95
C VAL A 70 -25.69 4.30 -5.06
N VAL A 71 -24.42 3.89 -5.08
CA VAL A 71 -23.91 2.96 -6.10
C VAL A 71 -24.61 1.60 -6.02
N ALA A 72 -24.85 1.08 -4.81
CA ALA A 72 -25.58 -0.17 -4.61
C ALA A 72 -27.02 -0.09 -5.15
N ALA A 73 -27.73 1.01 -4.88
CA ALA A 73 -29.06 1.26 -5.42
C ALA A 73 -29.07 1.26 -6.96
N HIS A 74 -28.11 1.95 -7.57
CA HIS A 74 -27.98 2.04 -9.02
C HIS A 74 -27.62 0.70 -9.67
N ALA A 75 -26.78 -0.11 -9.02
CA ALA A 75 -26.44 -1.46 -9.47
C ALA A 75 -27.65 -2.41 -9.45
N GLU A 76 -28.58 -2.21 -8.51
CA GLU A 76 -29.88 -2.90 -8.46
C GLU A 76 -30.91 -2.34 -9.46
N GLY A 77 -30.55 -1.33 -10.25
CA GLY A 77 -31.42 -0.72 -11.25
C GLY A 77 -32.49 0.21 -10.68
N ARG A 78 -32.34 0.67 -9.43
CA ARG A 78 -33.28 1.59 -8.77
C ARG A 78 -32.65 2.95 -8.48
N ALA A 79 -33.49 3.98 -8.35
CA ALA A 79 -33.04 5.28 -7.85
C ALA A 79 -32.63 5.20 -6.37
N TYR A 80 -31.71 6.07 -5.97
CA TYR A 80 -31.39 6.29 -4.56
C TYR A 80 -32.26 7.42 -4.02
N GLU A 81 -33.04 7.12 -2.98
CA GLU A 81 -34.01 8.05 -2.41
C GLU A 81 -33.69 8.36 -0.95
N PHE A 82 -33.84 9.63 -0.56
CA PHE A 82 -33.65 10.07 0.82
C PHE A 82 -34.46 11.34 1.11
N GLU A 83 -34.82 11.53 2.38
CA GLU A 83 -35.54 12.72 2.86
C GLU A 83 -34.59 13.86 3.20
N LEU A 84 -34.88 15.05 2.70
CA LEU A 84 -34.13 16.27 3.00
C LEU A 84 -35.10 17.46 3.11
N GLU A 85 -35.19 18.07 4.31
CA GLU A 85 -36.06 19.22 4.58
C GLU A 85 -37.55 19.02 4.19
N ALA A 86 -38.08 17.83 4.50
CA ALA A 86 -39.44 17.40 4.17
C ALA A 86 -39.72 17.23 2.65
N LEU A 87 -38.67 17.10 1.85
CA LEU A 87 -38.72 16.73 0.44
C LEU A 87 -38.00 15.38 0.23
N THR A 88 -38.66 14.45 -0.44
CA THR A 88 -38.03 13.23 -0.95
C THR A 88 -37.17 13.58 -2.18
N VAL A 89 -35.85 13.40 -2.06
CA VAL A 89 -34.90 13.52 -3.16
C VAL A 89 -34.73 12.13 -3.79
N SER A 90 -34.80 12.05 -5.13
CA SER A 90 -34.64 10.81 -5.88
C SER A 90 -33.59 10.99 -6.96
N LEU A 91 -32.49 10.22 -6.85
CA LEU A 91 -31.31 10.32 -7.70
C LEU A 91 -31.18 9.08 -8.58
N ASN A 92 -31.30 9.26 -9.89
CA ASN A 92 -31.02 8.23 -10.90
C ASN A 92 -29.51 8.13 -11.19
N PRO A 93 -29.05 7.06 -11.87
CA PRO A 93 -27.63 6.91 -12.23
C PRO A 93 -27.06 8.11 -13.01
N GLU A 94 -27.86 8.71 -13.90
CA GLU A 94 -27.47 9.89 -14.68
C GLU A 94 -27.40 11.19 -13.86
N ASP A 95 -28.10 11.25 -12.72
CA ASP A 95 -28.16 12.44 -11.87
C ASP A 95 -26.88 12.64 -11.04
N VAL A 96 -25.94 11.71 -11.07
CA VAL A 96 -24.75 11.72 -10.23
C VAL A 96 -23.47 11.41 -10.98
N LEU A 97 -22.38 11.94 -10.45
CA LEU A 97 -21.00 11.60 -10.80
C LEU A 97 -20.45 10.73 -9.68
N VAL A 98 -19.99 9.53 -10.03
CA VAL A 98 -19.41 8.57 -9.09
C VAL A 98 -17.89 8.60 -9.24
N ASP A 99 -17.20 9.00 -8.17
CA ASP A 99 -15.75 8.90 -8.04
C ASP A 99 -15.44 7.69 -7.13
N THR A 100 -14.51 6.83 -7.54
CA THR A 100 -13.99 5.78 -6.64
C THR A 100 -12.97 6.41 -5.70
N VAL A 101 -13.15 6.23 -4.40
CA VAL A 101 -12.31 6.78 -3.34
C VAL A 101 -11.72 5.66 -2.50
N LYS A 102 -10.51 5.91 -2.02
CA LYS A 102 -9.73 4.99 -1.18
C LYS A 102 -10.38 4.85 0.19
N LYS A 103 -10.58 3.61 0.65
CA LYS A 103 -10.81 3.33 2.07
C LYS A 103 -9.48 3.45 2.81
N GLU A 104 -9.50 3.89 4.07
CA GLU A 104 -8.29 3.98 4.89
C GLU A 104 -7.58 2.60 4.96
N GLY A 105 -6.25 2.60 4.83
CA GLY A 105 -5.46 1.36 4.72
C GLY A 105 -5.46 0.71 3.33
N PHE A 106 -6.09 1.31 2.33
CA PHE A 106 -6.09 0.82 0.95
C PHE A 106 -5.75 1.92 -0.05
N ALA A 107 -5.01 1.56 -1.10
CA ALA A 107 -4.79 2.40 -2.27
C ALA A 107 -5.48 1.77 -3.47
N SER A 108 -6.32 2.52 -4.18
CA SER A 108 -7.04 2.03 -5.36
C SER A 108 -6.79 2.89 -6.59
N VAL A 109 -6.76 2.24 -7.75
CA VAL A 109 -6.72 2.86 -9.09
C VAL A 109 -7.67 2.07 -9.99
N GLY A 110 -8.49 2.78 -10.77
CA GLY A 110 -9.37 2.18 -11.77
C GLY A 110 -9.06 2.73 -13.15
N ASP A 111 -8.99 1.85 -14.15
CA ASP A 111 -8.87 2.21 -15.56
C ASP A 111 -9.53 1.15 -16.46
N ASN A 112 -10.19 1.60 -17.54
CA ASN A 112 -10.81 0.73 -18.57
C ASN A 112 -11.64 -0.45 -18.02
N GLY A 113 -12.39 -0.24 -16.94
CA GLY A 113 -13.25 -1.28 -16.33
C GLY A 113 -12.51 -2.24 -15.38
N VAL A 114 -11.20 -2.07 -15.19
CA VAL A 114 -10.40 -2.79 -14.21
C VAL A 114 -10.12 -1.90 -13.01
N THR A 115 -10.31 -2.44 -11.81
CA THR A 115 -9.98 -1.74 -10.56
C THR A 115 -8.96 -2.55 -9.76
N VAL A 116 -7.82 -1.93 -9.49
CA VAL A 116 -6.78 -2.51 -8.64
C VAL A 116 -6.83 -1.85 -7.27
N VAL A 117 -6.80 -2.67 -6.22
CA VAL A 117 -6.76 -2.22 -4.83
C VAL A 117 -5.59 -2.88 -4.10
N LEU A 118 -4.68 -2.06 -3.60
CA LEU A 118 -3.54 -2.44 -2.78
C LEU A 118 -3.90 -2.24 -1.31
N ASN A 119 -3.68 -3.27 -0.48
CA ASN A 119 -3.71 -3.12 0.97
C ASN A 119 -2.39 -2.49 1.42
N THR A 120 -2.45 -1.33 2.08
CA THR A 120 -1.29 -0.59 2.56
C THR A 120 -1.14 -0.67 4.08
N ALA A 121 -1.95 -1.48 4.77
CA ALA A 121 -1.77 -1.75 6.19
C ALA A 121 -0.45 -2.50 6.41
N LEU A 122 0.41 -1.94 7.26
CA LEU A 122 1.65 -2.58 7.67
C LEU A 122 1.37 -3.52 8.83
N THR A 123 1.81 -4.77 8.70
CA THR A 123 1.89 -5.73 9.82
C THR A 123 3.28 -5.70 10.43
N ASP A 124 3.43 -6.20 11.65
CA ASP A 124 4.72 -6.25 12.33
C ASP A 124 5.75 -7.06 11.51
N GLU A 125 5.32 -8.13 10.83
CA GLU A 125 6.18 -8.93 9.95
C GLU A 125 6.64 -8.14 8.71
N LEU A 126 5.77 -7.31 8.12
CA LEU A 126 6.14 -6.46 6.97
C LEU A 126 7.11 -5.34 7.37
N ILE A 127 6.94 -4.81 8.58
CA ILE A 127 7.85 -3.81 9.15
C ILE A 127 9.23 -4.45 9.36
N GLU A 128 9.27 -5.63 9.97
CA GLU A 128 10.48 -6.41 10.20
C GLU A 128 11.23 -6.72 8.89
N GLU A 129 10.52 -7.23 7.88
CA GLU A 129 11.07 -7.47 6.54
C GLU A 129 11.62 -6.18 5.90
N GLY A 130 10.94 -5.05 6.11
CA GLY A 130 11.40 -3.73 5.67
C GLY A 130 12.75 -3.35 6.28
N TYR A 131 12.93 -3.55 7.58
CA TYR A 131 14.21 -3.32 8.26
C TYR A 131 15.32 -4.22 7.70
N VAL A 132 15.04 -5.52 7.52
CA VAL A 132 16.01 -6.48 6.98
C VAL A 132 16.45 -6.09 5.57
N ARG A 133 15.50 -5.74 4.69
CA ARG A 133 15.78 -5.32 3.31
C ARG A 133 16.62 -4.05 3.25
N GLU A 134 16.32 -3.08 4.09
CA GLU A 134 17.06 -1.82 4.14
C GLU A 134 18.51 -2.05 4.61
N ILE A 135 18.70 -2.91 5.62
CA ILE A 135 20.03 -3.29 6.12
C ILE A 135 20.85 -4.01 5.03
N ILE A 136 20.26 -4.97 4.33
CA ILE A 136 20.91 -5.66 3.20
C ILE A 136 21.31 -4.63 2.13
N SER A 137 20.42 -3.70 1.79
CA SER A 137 20.69 -2.62 0.83
C SER A 137 21.88 -1.75 1.25
N LYS A 138 21.97 -1.37 2.53
CA LYS A 138 23.10 -0.60 3.06
C LYS A 138 24.40 -1.38 3.04
N ILE A 139 24.38 -2.66 3.44
CA ILE A 139 25.57 -3.52 3.37
C ILE A 139 26.06 -3.65 1.93
N GLN A 140 25.17 -3.86 0.97
CA GLN A 140 25.54 -3.95 -0.44
C GLN A 140 26.11 -2.63 -0.99
N THR A 141 25.58 -1.49 -0.53
CA THR A 141 26.13 -0.17 -0.84
C THR A 141 27.54 -0.03 -0.28
N MET A 142 27.74 -0.38 0.99
CA MET A 142 29.04 -0.33 1.65
C MET A 142 30.07 -1.26 1.01
N ARG A 143 29.67 -2.46 0.56
CA ARG A 143 30.54 -3.36 -0.21
C ARG A 143 31.08 -2.68 -1.47
N LYS A 144 30.23 -1.96 -2.20
CA LYS A 144 30.64 -1.21 -3.39
C LYS A 144 31.54 -0.02 -3.03
N GLU A 145 31.20 0.72 -1.98
CA GLU A 145 32.00 1.87 -1.51
C GLU A 145 33.39 1.43 -0.99
N ALA A 146 33.51 0.21 -0.48
CA ALA A 146 34.75 -0.38 -0.01
C ALA A 146 35.53 -1.15 -1.11
N ASP A 147 35.13 -1.02 -2.38
CA ASP A 147 35.73 -1.70 -3.54
C ASP A 147 35.75 -3.24 -3.43
N PHE A 148 34.75 -3.84 -2.78
CA PHE A 148 34.61 -5.29 -2.72
C PHE A 148 33.97 -5.81 -4.00
N VAL A 149 34.40 -6.99 -4.45
CA VAL A 149 33.77 -7.67 -5.59
C VAL A 149 32.56 -8.48 -5.13
N VAL A 150 31.68 -8.81 -6.08
CA VAL A 150 30.41 -9.51 -5.79
C VAL A 150 30.63 -10.86 -5.10
N THR A 151 31.74 -11.53 -5.37
CA THR A 151 32.08 -12.84 -4.79
C THR A 151 32.77 -12.78 -3.44
N ASP A 152 33.12 -11.59 -2.94
CA ASP A 152 33.86 -11.47 -1.68
C ASP A 152 32.99 -11.91 -0.50
N ARG A 153 33.58 -12.74 0.37
CA ARG A 153 33.02 -13.05 1.68
C ARG A 153 33.37 -11.94 2.66
N ILE A 154 32.43 -11.61 3.55
CA ILE A 154 32.59 -10.50 4.49
C ILE A 154 32.24 -10.88 5.93
N ILE A 155 32.71 -10.08 6.88
CA ILE A 155 32.24 -10.05 8.26
C ILE A 155 31.48 -8.74 8.45
N ILE A 156 30.31 -8.81 9.06
CA ILE A 156 29.44 -7.65 9.33
C ILE A 156 29.47 -7.34 10.83
N GLY A 157 29.77 -6.09 11.16
CA GLY A 157 29.57 -5.53 12.51
C GLY A 157 28.36 -4.62 12.54
N VAL A 158 27.53 -4.73 13.59
CA VAL A 158 26.33 -3.90 13.76
C VAL A 158 26.25 -3.35 15.18
N GLU A 159 26.12 -2.04 15.28
CA GLU A 159 25.78 -1.32 16.51
C GLU A 159 24.44 -0.60 16.31
N CYS A 160 23.44 -0.94 17.11
CA CYS A 160 22.08 -0.40 17.02
C CYS A 160 21.36 -0.48 18.39
N GLY A 161 20.18 0.15 18.47
CA GLY A 161 19.31 0.05 19.65
C GLY A 161 18.64 -1.32 19.82
N GLU A 162 18.13 -1.61 21.02
CA GLU A 162 17.56 -2.91 21.39
C GLU A 162 16.43 -3.40 20.46
N ASN A 163 15.57 -2.48 20.01
CA ASN A 163 14.45 -2.81 19.13
C ASN A 163 14.92 -3.42 17.81
N LEU A 164 15.95 -2.82 17.20
CA LEU A 164 16.48 -3.30 15.94
C LEU A 164 17.38 -4.52 16.15
N LEU A 165 18.10 -4.60 17.27
CA LEU A 165 18.95 -5.75 17.60
C LEU A 165 18.15 -7.05 17.57
N ALA A 166 16.97 -7.09 18.20
CA ALA A 166 16.12 -8.29 18.22
C ALA A 166 15.58 -8.68 16.83
N VAL A 167 15.36 -7.70 15.95
CA VAL A 167 14.97 -7.94 14.55
C VAL A 167 16.14 -8.54 13.77
N LEU A 168 17.33 -7.96 13.88
CA LEU A 168 18.51 -8.41 13.15
C LEU A 168 19.01 -9.77 13.62
N ASP A 169 18.90 -10.06 14.92
CA ASP A 169 19.28 -11.35 15.48
C ASP A 169 18.42 -12.48 14.90
N ARG A 170 17.09 -12.29 14.91
CA ARG A 170 16.12 -13.23 14.33
C ARG A 170 16.32 -13.49 12.83
N ASN A 171 16.81 -12.49 12.10
CA ASN A 171 16.99 -12.56 10.64
C ASN A 171 18.47 -12.67 10.21
N SER A 172 19.36 -12.96 11.16
CA SER A 172 20.82 -12.97 10.94
C SER A 172 21.25 -13.91 9.81
N ASP A 173 20.63 -15.09 9.71
CA ASP A 173 20.92 -16.07 8.66
C ASP A 173 20.51 -15.56 7.26
N GLU A 174 19.38 -14.88 7.15
CA GLU A 174 18.93 -14.31 5.87
C GLU A 174 19.86 -13.17 5.41
N ILE A 175 20.23 -12.29 6.34
CA ILE A 175 21.15 -11.18 6.07
C ILE A 175 22.48 -11.77 5.59
N ARG A 176 23.08 -12.68 6.36
CA ARG A 176 24.35 -13.31 6.03
C ARG A 176 24.34 -14.01 4.67
N ARG A 177 23.30 -14.80 4.39
CA ARG A 177 23.15 -15.49 3.11
C ARG A 177 23.08 -14.52 1.94
N THR A 178 22.28 -13.46 2.06
CA THR A 178 22.03 -12.50 0.97
C THR A 178 23.21 -11.57 0.73
N THR A 179 24.01 -11.30 1.77
CA THR A 179 25.18 -10.42 1.68
C THR A 179 26.51 -11.19 1.58
N LEU A 180 26.48 -12.52 1.41
CA LEU A 180 27.66 -13.39 1.43
C LEU A 180 28.56 -13.18 2.66
N ALA A 181 27.97 -12.92 3.82
CA ALA A 181 28.71 -12.74 5.05
C ALA A 181 28.93 -14.07 5.77
N ASP A 182 30.16 -14.27 6.23
CA ASP A 182 30.52 -15.43 7.03
C ASP A 182 30.16 -15.21 8.51
N GLU A 183 30.11 -13.95 8.97
CA GLU A 183 29.72 -13.60 10.33
C GLU A 183 28.90 -12.30 10.37
N LEU A 184 27.99 -12.22 11.35
CA LEU A 184 27.27 -11.02 11.73
C LEU A 184 27.39 -10.88 13.25
N THR A 185 28.04 -9.82 13.71
CA THR A 185 28.33 -9.58 15.13
C THR A 185 27.70 -8.28 15.62
N PHE A 186 27.10 -8.33 16.82
CA PHE A 186 26.55 -7.15 17.49
C PHE A 186 27.59 -6.51 18.41
N GLY A 187 27.72 -5.19 18.34
CA GLY A 187 28.70 -4.41 19.09
C GLY A 187 29.48 -3.46 18.18
N THR A 188 30.64 -2.98 18.66
CA THR A 188 31.44 -2.00 17.93
C THR A 188 31.86 -2.51 16.55
N PRO A 189 31.44 -1.86 15.44
CA PRO A 189 31.77 -2.31 14.09
C PRO A 189 33.24 -2.05 13.72
N ASP A 190 33.74 -2.81 12.75
CA ASP A 190 35.14 -2.78 12.30
C ASP A 190 35.21 -2.80 10.76
N GLY A 191 36.38 -2.46 10.19
CA GLY A 191 36.61 -2.37 8.75
C GLY A 191 36.13 -1.04 8.16
N TYR A 192 35.35 -1.12 7.07
CA TYR A 192 34.68 0.05 6.50
C TYR A 192 33.39 0.32 7.29
N VAL A 193 33.42 1.37 8.12
CA VAL A 193 32.35 1.70 9.07
C VAL A 193 31.59 2.95 8.66
N LYS A 194 30.26 2.92 8.77
CA LYS A 194 29.38 4.04 8.41
C LYS A 194 28.08 4.03 9.22
N GLU A 195 27.63 5.22 9.62
CA GLU A 195 26.32 5.43 10.24
C GLU A 195 25.23 5.53 9.16
N TRP A 196 24.09 4.91 9.41
CA TRP A 196 22.90 4.92 8.57
C TRP A 196 21.66 5.21 9.41
N ASP A 197 20.68 5.84 8.77
CA ASP A 197 19.32 5.92 9.26
C ASP A 197 18.52 4.82 8.55
N ILE A 198 18.00 3.87 9.33
CA ILE A 198 17.19 2.75 8.87
C ILE A 198 15.77 2.98 9.39
N ASN A 199 14.93 3.60 8.57
CA ASN A 199 13.52 3.89 8.90
C ASN A 199 13.34 4.65 10.23
N GLY A 200 14.23 5.61 10.52
CA GLY A 200 14.23 6.44 11.73
C GLY A 200 15.11 5.90 12.86
N GLU A 201 15.65 4.68 12.74
CA GLU A 201 16.57 4.09 13.71
C GLU A 201 18.03 4.30 13.26
N LYS A 202 18.86 4.85 14.14
CA LYS A 202 20.29 5.03 13.87
C LYS A 202 21.05 3.72 14.04
N VAL A 203 21.85 3.37 13.05
CA VAL A 203 22.63 2.14 13.01
C VAL A 203 24.03 2.43 12.51
N THR A 204 25.04 1.97 13.24
CA THR A 204 26.41 1.95 12.74
C THR A 204 26.70 0.56 12.19
N LEU A 205 27.02 0.49 10.91
CA LEU A 205 27.40 -0.75 10.22
C LEU A 205 28.89 -0.75 9.93
N GLY A 206 29.50 -1.93 9.98
CA GLY A 206 30.87 -2.19 9.56
C GLY A 206 30.94 -3.38 8.62
N VAL A 207 31.70 -3.26 7.53
CA VAL A 207 31.99 -4.38 6.63
C VAL A 207 33.49 -4.55 6.46
N LYS A 208 33.97 -5.79 6.58
CA LYS A 208 35.35 -6.17 6.26
C LYS A 208 35.37 -7.47 5.48
N LYS A 209 36.38 -7.68 4.64
CA LYS A 209 36.60 -9.00 4.01
C LYS A 209 36.93 -10.02 5.09
N ALA A 210 36.39 -11.23 4.94
CA ALA A 210 36.70 -12.37 5.80
C ALA A 210 38.15 -12.84 5.60
#